data_AF-A0A9L0JNA3-F1
#
_entry.id   AF-A0A9L0JNA3-F1
#
_cell.length_a   1.000
_cell.length_b   1.000
_cell.length_c   1.000
_cell.angle_alpha   90.00
_cell.angle_beta   90.00
_cell.angle_gamma   90.00
#
_symmetry.space_group_name_H-M   'P 1'
#
loop_
_entity.id
_entity.type
_entity.pdbx_description
1 polymer ?
#
loop_
_entity_poly.entity_id
_entity_poly.type
_entity_poly.pdbx_seq_one_letter_code
_entity_poly.pdbx_strand_id
1 'polypeptide(L)'
;MLGIIGNKAFADILLDLVTLNLGTNNIPSSWMHLTQAELQELTSLLVVNSEFVDWRKFLLVTSLPWPIPLEEELLKTLQRFKAVDDEQLGTVTFKQYMQAGLWFKGDEDVKIPENPLEPLPFNRQEHLIEFFFRLFADYEKNPPQLDYTQMLLYFACHPDAVEGVYRALSVAIGTHVFQPIETPNLITEKTSFLTDMSPIAESPEPEENVISEEREVREEKGEEIPENANTEKISMETLLRVFRGGNDAQDPNRFSSQLKMENIYAENFIKVFQDLDAKNLEAIEVAVLLKHPFIQDLISSYSDYRIPDIKMILQRSEHVQGSDGERSPSRLTEEKK
;
A
#
# COMPACT_ATOMS: atom_id res chain seq x y z
N MET A 1 14.05 7.00 -11.53
CA MET A 1 14.51 6.44 -10.22
C MET A 1 13.60 5.31 -9.69
N LEU A 2 14.19 4.20 -9.20
CA LEU A 2 13.54 2.89 -8.94
C LEU A 2 12.71 2.75 -7.65
N GLY A 3 12.53 3.80 -6.84
CA GLY A 3 11.65 3.73 -5.65
C GLY A 3 12.22 2.96 -4.46
N ILE A 4 13.44 2.46 -4.57
CA ILE A 4 14.14 1.67 -3.55
C ILE A 4 15.39 2.39 -3.05
N ILE A 5 15.77 2.12 -1.80
CA ILE A 5 16.97 2.65 -1.15
C ILE A 5 17.53 1.58 -0.19
N GLY A 6 18.85 1.54 0.01
CA GLY A 6 19.45 0.58 0.94
C GLY A 6 18.99 0.85 2.38
N ASN A 7 18.71 -0.20 3.15
CA ASN A 7 18.16 -0.11 4.51
C ASN A 7 18.94 0.86 5.40
N LYS A 8 20.28 0.73 5.44
CA LYS A 8 21.13 1.63 6.21
C LYS A 8 21.00 3.09 5.76
N ALA A 9 21.05 3.34 4.45
CA ALA A 9 20.94 4.71 3.92
C ALA A 9 19.57 5.33 4.25
N PHE A 10 18.50 4.55 4.19
CA PHE A 10 17.17 5.00 4.59
C PHE A 10 17.10 5.37 6.07
N ALA A 11 17.61 4.48 6.94
CA ALA A 11 17.62 4.71 8.38
C ALA A 11 18.48 5.93 8.76
N ASP A 12 19.67 6.06 8.15
CA ASP A 12 20.59 7.20 8.37
C ASP A 12 19.92 8.52 7.94
N ILE A 13 19.23 8.55 6.78
CA ILE A 13 18.51 9.75 6.32
C ILE A 13 17.40 10.14 7.30
N LEU A 14 16.58 9.19 7.75
CA LEU A 14 15.51 9.49 8.71
C LEU A 14 16.08 9.97 10.05
N LEU A 15 17.17 9.35 10.51
CA LEU A 15 17.85 9.77 11.74
C LEU A 15 18.43 11.18 11.62
N ASP A 16 19.06 11.52 10.50
CA ASP A 16 19.61 12.86 10.24
C ASP A 16 18.49 13.91 10.19
N LEU A 17 17.34 13.59 9.56
CA LEU A 17 16.19 14.48 9.54
C LEU A 17 15.70 14.84 10.95
N VAL A 18 15.70 13.87 11.86
CA VAL A 18 15.24 14.03 13.24
C VAL A 18 16.30 14.68 14.13
N THR A 19 17.53 14.16 14.14
CA THR A 19 18.58 14.54 15.11
C THR A 19 19.32 15.83 14.74
N LEU A 20 19.49 16.10 13.44
CA LEU A 20 20.17 17.32 12.96
C LEU A 20 19.19 18.47 12.71
N ASN A 21 17.91 18.31 13.07
CA ASN A 21 16.85 19.28 12.84
C ASN A 21 16.68 19.66 11.36
N LEU A 22 17.18 18.85 10.42
CA LEU A 22 17.00 19.07 8.97
C LEU A 22 15.54 18.91 8.55
N GLY A 23 14.78 18.12 9.31
CA GLY A 23 13.34 17.93 9.15
C GLY A 23 12.48 19.08 9.70
N THR A 24 13.05 20.06 10.39
CA THR A 24 12.30 21.21 10.94
C THR A 24 11.61 21.95 9.79
N ASN A 25 10.27 21.92 9.78
CA ASN A 25 9.35 22.41 8.73
C ASN A 25 9.02 21.45 7.58
N ASN A 26 9.63 20.26 7.51
CA ASN A 26 9.36 19.27 6.46
C ASN A 26 8.66 18.00 6.98
N ILE A 27 8.84 17.67 8.26
CA ILE A 27 8.18 16.51 8.89
C ILE A 27 7.33 16.94 10.09
N PRO A 28 6.30 16.14 10.47
CA PRO A 28 5.51 16.41 11.67
C PRO A 28 6.38 16.51 12.92
N SER A 29 6.01 17.39 13.85
CA SER A 29 6.72 17.54 15.12
C SER A 29 6.78 16.24 15.93
N SER A 30 5.75 15.39 15.84
CA SER A 30 5.72 14.08 16.52
C SER A 30 6.82 13.12 16.04
N TRP A 31 7.37 13.34 14.84
CA TRP A 31 8.45 12.52 14.31
C TRP A 31 9.84 12.99 14.79
N MET A 32 9.95 14.25 15.21
CA MET A 32 11.21 14.84 15.71
C MET A 32 11.69 14.22 17.03
N HIS A 33 10.88 13.33 17.62
CA HIS A 33 11.17 12.66 18.89
C HIS A 33 11.32 11.15 18.75
N LEU A 34 11.30 10.63 17.51
CA LEU A 34 11.50 9.20 17.27
C LEU A 34 12.89 8.77 17.73
N THR A 35 12.93 7.71 18.54
CA THR A 35 14.15 7.08 19.00
C THR A 35 14.79 6.27 17.87
N GLN A 36 16.09 5.97 18.03
CA GLN A 36 16.78 5.04 17.11
C GLN A 36 16.04 3.70 17.00
N ALA A 37 15.48 3.19 18.10
CA ALA A 37 14.78 1.92 18.11
C ALA A 37 13.48 1.97 17.28
N GLU A 38 12.69 3.03 17.42
CA GLU A 38 11.47 3.25 16.64
C GLU A 38 11.76 3.45 15.14
N LEU A 39 12.86 4.13 14.80
CA LEU A 39 13.31 4.25 13.41
C LEU A 39 13.74 2.91 12.80
N GLN A 40 14.38 2.04 13.59
CA GLN A 40 14.73 0.69 13.15
C GLN A 40 13.48 -0.19 12.99
N GLU A 41 12.52 -0.11 13.92
CA GLU A 41 11.24 -0.79 13.82
C GLU A 41 10.49 -0.35 12.55
N LEU A 42 10.40 0.97 12.29
CA LEU A 42 9.78 1.52 11.10
C LEU A 42 10.46 1.03 9.82
N THR A 43 11.80 1.03 9.81
CA THR A 43 12.57 0.54 8.66
C THR A 43 12.25 -0.94 8.39
N SER A 44 12.17 -1.77 9.44
CA SER A 44 11.87 -3.20 9.31
C SER A 44 10.50 -3.50 8.71
N LEU A 45 9.49 -2.65 8.96
CA LEU A 45 8.14 -2.77 8.38
C LEU A 45 8.09 -2.46 6.88
N LEU A 46 9.11 -1.81 6.34
CA LEU A 46 9.16 -1.30 4.97
C LEU A 46 10.18 -2.06 4.09
N VAL A 47 10.86 -3.05 4.67
CA VAL A 47 11.78 -3.92 3.95
C VAL A 47 10.98 -4.87 3.05
N VAL A 48 11.24 -4.78 1.75
CA VAL A 48 10.61 -5.61 0.71
C VAL A 48 11.38 -6.93 0.55
N ASN A 49 12.71 -6.88 0.71
CA ASN A 49 13.63 -8.01 0.91
C ASN A 49 14.82 -7.49 1.70
N SER A 50 15.49 -8.36 2.47
CA SER A 50 16.49 -8.11 3.55
C SER A 50 17.44 -6.89 3.46
N GLU A 51 17.67 -6.29 2.29
CA GLU A 51 18.67 -5.25 2.06
C GLU A 51 18.10 -3.88 1.62
N PHE A 52 16.86 -3.83 1.13
CA PHE A 52 16.29 -2.62 0.50
C PHE A 52 14.91 -2.25 1.07
N VAL A 53 14.67 -0.94 1.13
CA VAL A 53 13.42 -0.31 1.57
C VAL A 53 12.75 0.35 0.38
N ASP A 54 11.44 0.14 0.24
CA ASP A 54 10.63 0.89 -0.72
C ASP A 54 10.22 2.25 -0.10
N TRP A 55 10.97 3.30 -0.47
CA TRP A 55 10.71 4.64 0.06
C TRP A 55 9.44 5.26 -0.52
N ARG A 56 8.95 4.78 -1.69
CA ARG A 56 7.66 5.23 -2.20
C ARG A 56 6.52 4.67 -1.36
N LYS A 57 6.61 3.40 -0.96
CA LYS A 57 5.66 2.78 -0.01
C LYS A 57 5.68 3.52 1.32
N PHE A 58 6.86 3.88 1.84
CA PHE A 58 6.97 4.73 3.03
C PHE A 58 6.21 6.06 2.89
N LEU A 59 6.50 6.83 1.83
CA LEU A 59 5.85 8.11 1.57
C LEU A 59 4.34 7.99 1.34
N LEU A 60 3.90 6.90 0.71
CA LEU A 60 2.49 6.60 0.51
C LEU A 60 1.77 6.34 1.85
N VAL A 61 2.34 5.47 2.70
CA VAL A 61 1.72 5.09 3.98
C VAL A 61 1.76 6.25 4.98
N THR A 62 2.83 7.05 4.99
CA THR A 62 2.92 8.25 5.85
C THR A 62 1.94 9.35 5.44
N SER A 63 1.48 9.34 4.17
CA SER A 63 0.44 10.26 3.69
C SER A 63 -0.99 9.85 4.08
N LEU A 64 -1.19 8.78 4.86
CA LEU A 64 -2.49 8.41 5.40
C LEU A 64 -3.05 9.47 6.39
N PRO A 65 -4.38 9.64 6.50
CA PRO A 65 -5.42 8.87 5.81
C PRO A 65 -5.64 9.35 4.37
N TRP A 66 -5.74 8.43 3.43
CA TRP A 66 -6.31 8.67 2.09
C TRP A 66 -7.35 7.58 1.83
N PRO A 67 -8.39 7.80 1.00
CA PRO A 67 -9.45 6.81 0.81
C PRO A 67 -8.88 5.50 0.23
N ILE A 68 -8.97 4.39 0.96
CA ILE A 68 -8.51 3.08 0.45
C ILE A 68 -9.46 2.61 -0.65
N PRO A 69 -8.98 2.29 -1.86
CA PRO A 69 -9.85 1.90 -2.96
C PRO A 69 -10.38 0.49 -2.79
N LEU A 70 -11.63 0.26 -3.20
CA LEU A 70 -12.13 -1.07 -3.52
C LEU A 70 -11.45 -1.60 -4.79
N GLU A 71 -11.43 -2.91 -5.01
CA GLU A 71 -10.86 -3.47 -6.24
C GLU A 71 -11.58 -2.95 -7.50
N GLU A 72 -12.91 -2.88 -7.48
CA GLU A 72 -13.69 -2.32 -8.59
C GLU A 72 -13.30 -0.87 -8.89
N GLU A 73 -12.97 -0.09 -7.86
CA GLU A 73 -12.51 1.29 -8.01
C GLU A 73 -11.09 1.35 -8.63
N LEU A 74 -10.20 0.43 -8.26
CA LEU A 74 -8.89 0.29 -8.91
C LEU A 74 -9.05 -0.05 -10.40
N LEU A 75 -9.90 -1.01 -10.72
CA LEU A 75 -10.16 -1.42 -12.11
C LEU A 75 -10.81 -0.29 -12.93
N LYS A 76 -11.82 0.40 -12.39
CA LYS A 76 -12.40 1.60 -13.02
C LYS A 76 -11.36 2.69 -13.25
N THR A 77 -10.45 2.89 -12.30
CA THR A 77 -9.35 3.86 -12.43
C THR A 77 -8.36 3.45 -13.52
N LEU A 78 -7.99 2.17 -13.58
CA LEU A 78 -7.16 1.63 -14.66
C LEU A 78 -7.79 1.85 -16.04
N GLN A 79 -9.10 1.60 -16.19
CA GLN A 79 -9.81 1.81 -17.46
C GLN A 79 -9.83 3.30 -17.85
N ARG A 80 -10.00 4.21 -16.89
CA ARG A 80 -9.91 5.66 -17.15
C ARG A 80 -8.53 6.08 -17.63
N PHE A 81 -7.45 5.52 -17.07
CA PHE A 81 -6.10 5.77 -17.57
C PHE A 81 -5.88 5.22 -18.98
N LYS A 82 -6.29 3.97 -19.24
CA LYS A 82 -6.23 3.38 -20.58
C LYS A 82 -7.00 4.20 -21.62
N ALA A 83 -8.10 4.84 -21.23
CA ALA A 83 -8.90 5.68 -22.11
C ALA A 83 -8.26 7.04 -22.47
N VAL A 84 -7.29 7.52 -21.68
CA VAL A 84 -6.53 8.76 -21.97
C VAL A 84 -5.11 8.50 -22.49
N ASP A 85 -4.63 7.26 -22.39
CA ASP A 85 -3.39 6.77 -22.98
C ASP A 85 -3.63 6.31 -24.42
N ASP A 86 -3.82 7.27 -25.32
CA ASP A 86 -4.09 7.02 -26.74
C ASP A 86 -3.01 6.16 -27.42
N GLU A 87 -1.76 6.28 -26.96
CA GLU A 87 -0.60 5.55 -27.49
C GLU A 87 -0.42 4.16 -26.86
N GLN A 88 -1.21 3.83 -25.83
CA GLN A 88 -1.16 2.57 -25.08
C GLN A 88 0.25 2.24 -24.56
N LEU A 89 0.99 3.27 -24.13
CA LEU A 89 2.35 3.12 -23.63
C LEU A 89 2.40 2.55 -22.20
N GLY A 90 1.26 2.50 -21.50
CA GLY A 90 1.22 2.20 -20.08
C GLY A 90 1.58 3.40 -19.22
N THR A 91 1.71 4.59 -19.81
CA THR A 91 2.12 5.80 -19.10
C THR A 91 1.25 7.02 -19.44
N VAL A 92 1.14 7.95 -18.50
CA VAL A 92 0.38 9.19 -18.68
C VAL A 92 1.18 10.41 -18.23
N THR A 93 0.98 11.54 -18.91
CA THR A 93 1.48 12.85 -18.47
C THR A 93 0.65 13.39 -17.31
N PHE A 94 1.12 14.43 -16.62
CA PHE A 94 0.37 15.08 -15.54
C PHE A 94 -1.03 15.55 -15.98
N LYS A 95 -1.14 16.10 -17.20
CA LYS A 95 -2.43 16.55 -17.75
C LYS A 95 -3.40 15.38 -17.94
N GLN A 96 -2.94 14.29 -18.53
CA GLN A 96 -3.76 13.08 -18.71
C GLN A 96 -4.11 12.45 -17.36
N TYR A 97 -3.19 12.48 -16.40
CA TYR A 97 -3.41 11.97 -15.06
C TYR A 97 -4.57 12.69 -14.36
N MET A 98 -4.54 14.03 -14.36
CA MET A 98 -5.62 14.85 -13.79
C MET A 98 -6.95 14.68 -14.54
N GLN A 99 -6.90 14.45 -15.85
CA GLN A 99 -8.09 14.19 -16.67
C GLN A 99 -8.75 12.84 -16.33
N ALA A 100 -7.97 11.77 -16.15
CA ALA A 100 -8.50 10.45 -15.80
C ALA A 100 -9.07 10.43 -14.38
N GLY A 101 -8.36 11.08 -13.44
CA GLY A 101 -8.71 11.13 -12.03
C GLY A 101 -8.56 9.79 -11.30
N LEU A 102 -8.42 9.84 -9.98
CA LEU A 102 -8.40 8.66 -9.11
C LEU A 102 -9.83 8.24 -8.71
N TRP A 103 -9.95 7.25 -7.82
CA TRP A 103 -11.22 6.79 -7.24
C TRP A 103 -11.81 7.75 -6.20
N PHE A 104 -11.06 8.78 -5.83
CA PHE A 104 -11.52 9.89 -5.00
C PHE A 104 -11.18 11.22 -5.69
N LYS A 105 -11.80 12.30 -5.23
CA LYS A 105 -11.60 13.66 -5.73
C LYS A 105 -11.13 14.57 -4.60
N GLY A 106 -10.78 15.81 -4.94
CA GLY A 106 -10.64 16.86 -3.92
C GLY A 106 -11.97 17.12 -3.22
N ASP A 107 -11.92 17.69 -2.02
CA ASP A 107 -13.12 18.10 -1.30
C ASP A 107 -13.81 19.22 -2.11
N GLU A 108 -15.00 18.92 -2.66
CA GLU A 108 -15.81 19.87 -3.45
C GLU A 108 -16.69 20.75 -2.52
N ASP A 109 -16.86 20.36 -1.25
CA ASP A 109 -17.72 21.01 -0.24
C ASP A 109 -16.94 21.91 0.72
N VAL A 110 -15.72 22.30 0.34
CA VAL A 110 -14.88 23.23 1.08
C VAL A 110 -15.62 24.55 1.27
N LYS A 111 -16.19 24.74 2.47
CA LYS A 111 -16.94 25.94 2.82
C LYS A 111 -16.03 27.15 2.72
N ILE A 112 -16.27 27.97 1.71
CA ILE A 112 -15.58 29.25 1.55
C ILE A 112 -15.95 30.12 2.76
N PRO A 113 -14.98 30.60 3.54
CA PRO A 113 -15.25 31.45 4.68
C PRO A 113 -16.00 32.71 4.23
N GLU A 114 -17.01 33.13 5.02
CA GLU A 114 -17.75 34.37 4.74
C GLU A 114 -16.83 35.60 4.86
N ASN A 115 -15.81 35.51 5.71
CA ASN A 115 -14.80 36.54 5.89
C ASN A 115 -13.70 36.43 4.81
N PRO A 116 -13.52 37.43 3.93
CA PRO A 116 -12.52 37.39 2.87
C PRO A 116 -11.06 37.43 3.38
N LEU A 117 -10.84 37.72 4.66
CA LEU A 117 -9.52 37.72 5.29
C LEU A 117 -9.13 36.36 5.88
N GLU A 118 -10.07 35.42 5.98
CA GLU A 118 -9.79 34.06 6.44
C GLU A 118 -9.24 33.21 5.28
N PRO A 119 -8.19 32.40 5.52
CA PRO A 119 -7.66 31.52 4.49
C PRO A 119 -8.70 30.46 4.11
N LEU A 120 -8.71 30.08 2.84
CA LEU A 120 -9.51 28.95 2.38
C LEU A 120 -9.09 27.67 3.14
N PRO A 121 -10.04 26.77 3.44
CA PRO A 121 -9.72 25.50 4.06
C PRO A 121 -8.77 24.70 3.17
N PHE A 122 -7.85 23.98 3.80
CA PHE A 122 -6.84 23.21 3.09
C PHE A 122 -7.44 21.97 2.44
N ASN A 123 -7.48 21.92 1.09
CA ASN A 123 -7.95 20.76 0.34
C ASN A 123 -6.90 19.64 0.31
N ARG A 124 -6.83 18.88 1.41
CA ARG A 124 -5.84 17.81 1.56
C ARG A 124 -5.97 16.73 0.48
N GLN A 125 -7.18 16.39 0.06
CA GLN A 125 -7.42 15.34 -0.94
C GLN A 125 -6.90 15.74 -2.33
N GLU A 126 -7.10 17.00 -2.73
CA GLU A 126 -6.55 17.53 -3.99
C GLU A 126 -5.02 17.51 -3.99
N HIS A 127 -4.39 17.93 -2.88
CA HIS A 127 -2.94 17.85 -2.73
C HIS A 127 -2.40 16.42 -2.74
N LEU A 128 -3.14 15.45 -2.19
CA LEU A 128 -2.77 14.03 -2.27
C LEU A 128 -2.78 13.51 -3.70
N ILE A 129 -3.78 13.88 -4.50
CA ILE A 129 -3.85 13.50 -5.92
C ILE A 129 -2.61 14.01 -6.66
N GLU A 130 -2.24 15.29 -6.49
CA GLU A 130 -1.00 15.82 -7.07
C GLU A 130 0.25 15.11 -6.55
N PHE A 131 0.30 14.87 -5.24
CA PHE A 131 1.42 14.22 -4.59
C PHE A 131 1.66 12.81 -5.14
N PHE A 132 0.61 12.02 -5.36
CA PHE A 132 0.75 10.68 -5.93
C PHE A 132 1.33 10.72 -7.34
N PHE A 133 0.92 11.67 -8.19
CA PHE A 133 1.61 11.86 -9.46
C PHE A 133 3.09 12.13 -9.24
N ARG A 134 3.43 13.06 -8.34
CA ARG A 134 4.83 13.41 -8.08
C ARG A 134 5.65 12.26 -7.50
N LEU A 135 5.03 11.38 -6.74
CA LEU A 135 5.66 10.23 -6.11
C LEU A 135 6.03 9.14 -7.13
N PHE A 136 5.17 8.90 -8.12
CA PHE A 136 5.30 7.79 -9.07
C PHE A 136 5.77 8.21 -10.47
N ALA A 137 5.75 9.49 -10.81
CA ALA A 137 6.23 9.96 -12.10
C ALA A 137 7.74 9.80 -12.28
N ASP A 138 8.11 9.49 -13.52
CA ASP A 138 9.49 9.52 -14.01
C ASP A 138 9.82 10.91 -14.56
N TYR A 139 10.68 11.62 -13.82
CA TYR A 139 11.15 12.96 -14.16
C TYR A 139 12.37 12.97 -15.08
N GLU A 140 12.92 11.80 -15.43
CA GLU A 140 13.96 11.70 -16.46
C GLU A 140 13.36 11.96 -17.85
N LYS A 141 12.04 11.80 -17.98
CA LYS A 141 11.27 12.14 -19.18
C LYS A 141 10.75 13.57 -19.14
N ASN A 142 10.59 14.17 -20.32
CA ASN A 142 10.04 15.51 -20.48
C ASN A 142 8.93 15.52 -21.55
N PRO A 143 7.65 15.71 -21.18
CA PRO A 143 7.15 15.93 -19.82
C PRO A 143 7.30 14.67 -18.93
N PRO A 144 7.29 14.81 -17.59
CA PRO A 144 7.29 13.66 -16.69
C PRO A 144 6.14 12.70 -17.01
N GLN A 145 6.42 11.40 -16.98
CA GLN A 145 5.43 10.37 -17.27
C GLN A 145 5.26 9.42 -16.10
N LEU A 146 4.02 9.05 -15.80
CA LEU A 146 3.67 8.13 -14.73
C LEU A 146 3.21 6.80 -15.32
N ASP A 147 3.82 5.70 -14.90
CA ASP A 147 3.31 4.35 -15.18
C ASP A 147 2.11 4.09 -14.27
N TYR A 148 0.91 4.12 -14.86
CA TYR A 148 -0.33 4.05 -14.10
C TYR A 148 -0.61 2.66 -13.56
N THR A 149 -0.10 1.60 -14.20
CA THR A 149 -0.28 0.23 -13.71
C THR A 149 0.61 0.03 -12.48
N GLN A 150 1.88 0.46 -12.56
CA GLN A 150 2.81 0.37 -11.44
C GLN A 150 2.35 1.20 -10.25
N MET A 151 1.80 2.40 -10.48
CA MET A 151 1.18 3.20 -9.42
C MET A 151 0.02 2.45 -8.78
N LEU A 152 -0.92 1.93 -9.56
CA LEU A 152 -2.10 1.23 -9.03
C LEU A 152 -1.74 -0.03 -8.24
N LEU A 153 -0.63 -0.71 -8.56
CA LEU A 153 -0.13 -1.82 -7.75
C LEU A 153 0.24 -1.38 -6.32
N TYR A 154 0.76 -0.17 -6.11
CA TYR A 154 0.97 0.34 -4.74
C TYR A 154 -0.35 0.52 -3.97
N PHE A 155 -1.45 0.78 -4.67
CA PHE A 155 -2.79 0.97 -4.09
C PHE A 155 -3.60 -0.32 -3.98
N ALA A 156 -3.12 -1.43 -4.55
CA ALA A 156 -3.69 -2.76 -4.37
C ALA A 156 -3.48 -3.32 -2.95
N CYS A 157 -2.73 -2.60 -2.11
CA CYS A 157 -2.45 -3.01 -0.74
C CYS A 157 -3.73 -3.18 0.10
N HIS A 158 -3.74 -4.19 0.97
CA HIS A 158 -4.87 -4.59 1.81
C HIS A 158 -4.39 -4.99 3.23
N PRO A 159 -5.25 -4.94 4.28
CA PRO A 159 -4.90 -5.47 5.60
C PRO A 159 -4.54 -6.97 5.57
N ASP A 160 -5.25 -7.75 4.76
CA ASP A 160 -4.88 -9.12 4.41
C ASP A 160 -3.96 -9.13 3.17
N ALA A 161 -2.75 -9.67 3.33
CA ALA A 161 -1.75 -9.72 2.26
C ALA A 161 -2.21 -10.55 1.05
N VAL A 162 -2.92 -11.64 1.29
CA VAL A 162 -3.39 -12.55 0.23
C VAL A 162 -4.38 -11.82 -0.67
N GLU A 163 -5.36 -11.17 -0.07
CA GLU A 163 -6.32 -10.33 -0.79
C GLU A 163 -5.62 -9.19 -1.54
N GLY A 164 -4.58 -8.59 -0.94
CA GLY A 164 -3.74 -7.60 -1.62
C GLY A 164 -3.07 -8.15 -2.90
N VAL A 165 -2.63 -9.42 -2.89
CA VAL A 165 -2.05 -10.07 -4.08
C VAL A 165 -3.11 -10.29 -5.16
N TYR A 166 -4.31 -10.74 -4.81
CA TYR A 166 -5.39 -10.91 -5.78
C TYR A 166 -5.80 -9.58 -6.42
N ARG A 167 -5.97 -8.52 -5.62
CA ARG A 167 -6.21 -7.16 -6.13
C ARG A 167 -5.10 -6.69 -7.06
N ALA A 168 -3.84 -7.01 -6.75
CA ALA A 168 -2.70 -6.66 -7.60
C ALA A 168 -2.69 -7.44 -8.92
N LEU A 169 -3.00 -8.74 -8.89
CA LEU A 169 -3.21 -9.54 -10.10
C LEU A 169 -4.34 -8.95 -10.95
N SER A 170 -5.46 -8.60 -10.32
CA SER A 170 -6.60 -7.96 -10.99
C SER A 170 -6.21 -6.67 -11.69
N VAL A 171 -5.42 -5.81 -11.04
CA VAL A 171 -4.89 -4.57 -11.65
C VAL A 171 -3.95 -4.87 -12.82
N ALA A 172 -3.04 -5.83 -12.67
CA ALA A 172 -2.04 -6.14 -13.68
C ALA A 172 -2.63 -6.79 -14.95
N ILE A 173 -3.67 -7.61 -14.78
CA ILE A 173 -4.43 -8.23 -15.88
C ILE A 173 -5.46 -7.23 -16.45
N GLY A 174 -6.06 -6.44 -15.58
CA GLY A 174 -7.09 -5.45 -15.89
C GLY A 174 -8.53 -5.96 -15.78
N THR A 175 -8.73 -7.13 -15.17
CA THR A 175 -10.02 -7.74 -14.84
C THR A 175 -9.95 -8.39 -13.47
N HIS A 176 -11.09 -8.62 -12.82
CA HIS A 176 -11.13 -9.24 -11.48
C HIS A 176 -10.60 -10.68 -11.53
N VAL A 177 -9.69 -11.01 -10.60
CA VAL A 177 -9.16 -12.36 -10.40
C VAL A 177 -9.79 -12.97 -9.16
N PHE A 178 -10.58 -14.01 -9.38
CA PHE A 178 -11.25 -14.74 -8.30
C PHE A 178 -10.26 -15.62 -7.54
N GLN A 179 -10.31 -15.59 -6.21
CA GLN A 179 -9.56 -16.55 -5.40
C GLN A 179 -10.08 -17.96 -5.65
N PRO A 180 -9.22 -18.98 -5.85
CA PRO A 180 -9.69 -20.36 -5.93
C PRO A 180 -10.34 -20.78 -4.61
N ILE A 181 -11.59 -21.28 -4.64
CA ILE A 181 -12.19 -21.88 -3.45
C ILE A 181 -11.33 -23.08 -3.03
N GLU A 182 -10.75 -23.02 -1.83
CA GLU A 182 -10.32 -24.23 -1.14
C GLU A 182 -11.57 -25.07 -0.91
N THR A 183 -11.83 -26.07 -1.76
CA THR A 183 -12.81 -27.09 -1.40
C THR A 183 -12.24 -27.78 -0.17
N PRO A 184 -12.83 -27.64 1.03
CA PRO A 184 -12.41 -28.44 2.14
C PRO A 184 -12.61 -29.88 1.70
N ASN A 185 -11.58 -30.70 1.81
CA ASN A 185 -11.75 -32.14 1.67
C ASN A 185 -12.77 -32.56 2.72
N LEU A 186 -14.04 -32.64 2.32
CA LEU A 186 -15.15 -33.14 3.10
C LEU A 186 -14.92 -34.64 3.31
N ILE A 187 -14.03 -34.97 4.25
CA ILE A 187 -14.09 -36.25 4.93
C ILE A 187 -15.44 -36.23 5.64
N THR A 188 -16.35 -36.99 5.06
CA THR A 188 -17.71 -37.16 5.51
C THR A 188 -17.69 -37.86 6.86
N GLU A 189 -17.75 -37.11 7.95
CA GLU A 189 -18.25 -37.64 9.21
C GLU A 189 -19.44 -36.80 9.68
N LYS A 190 -20.61 -37.34 9.35
CA LYS A 190 -21.88 -36.96 9.96
C LYS A 190 -21.79 -37.19 11.46
N THR A 191 -21.81 -36.12 12.24
CA THR A 191 -22.43 -36.18 13.57
C THR A 191 -23.05 -34.83 13.91
N SER A 192 -24.36 -34.79 13.69
CA SER A 192 -25.32 -33.86 14.26
C SER A 192 -25.16 -33.71 15.78
N PHE A 193 -25.14 -32.47 16.30
CA PHE A 193 -25.87 -32.11 17.51
C PHE A 193 -26.29 -30.63 17.47
N LEU A 194 -27.56 -30.41 17.80
CA LEU A 194 -28.29 -29.15 17.86
C LEU A 194 -28.11 -28.45 19.23
N THR A 195 -28.33 -27.14 19.21
CA THR A 195 -28.82 -26.25 20.31
C THR A 195 -27.89 -25.97 21.49
N ASP A 196 -27.63 -24.67 21.77
CA ASP A 196 -28.30 -23.99 22.90
C ASP A 196 -28.21 -22.45 22.83
N MET A 197 -29.14 -21.79 23.52
CA MET A 197 -29.52 -20.38 23.51
C MET A 197 -28.83 -19.51 24.58
N SER A 198 -28.38 -18.29 24.20
CA SER A 198 -28.41 -16.98 24.95
C SER A 198 -27.80 -16.86 26.38
N PRO A 199 -27.64 -15.65 27.01
CA PRO A 199 -28.08 -14.29 26.62
C PRO A 199 -27.06 -13.13 26.75
N ILE A 200 -27.53 -11.99 26.23
CA ILE A 200 -27.13 -10.57 26.34
C ILE A 200 -26.59 -10.11 27.70
N ALA A 201 -25.57 -9.24 27.65
CA ALA A 201 -25.28 -8.25 28.69
C ALA A 201 -24.90 -6.89 28.04
N GLU A 202 -25.79 -5.91 28.21
CA GLU A 202 -25.60 -4.48 27.94
C GLU A 202 -24.74 -3.81 29.03
N SER A 203 -23.80 -2.95 28.65
CA SER A 203 -23.49 -1.70 29.39
C SER A 203 -22.60 -0.76 28.54
N PRO A 204 -22.62 0.57 28.79
CA PRO A 204 -22.72 1.59 27.74
C PRO A 204 -21.41 2.28 27.34
N GLU A 205 -21.40 2.84 26.13
CA GLU A 205 -20.39 3.77 25.60
C GLU A 205 -20.58 5.21 26.13
N PRO A 206 -19.51 6.03 26.18
CA PRO A 206 -19.62 7.46 26.02
C PRO A 206 -19.33 7.88 24.57
N GLU A 207 -20.20 8.75 24.05
CA GLU A 207 -20.14 9.39 22.75
C GLU A 207 -18.86 10.25 22.60
N GLU A 208 -18.10 10.00 21.54
CA GLU A 208 -17.21 11.02 20.96
C GLU A 208 -17.35 10.98 19.43
N ASN A 209 -17.84 12.09 18.89
CA ASN A 209 -18.13 12.29 17.48
C ASN A 209 -16.85 12.17 16.63
N VAL A 210 -16.62 10.99 16.05
CA VAL A 210 -15.71 10.83 14.91
C VAL A 210 -16.56 10.39 13.73
N ILE A 211 -16.81 11.30 12.80
CA ILE A 211 -17.34 10.99 11.47
C ILE A 211 -16.22 10.26 10.71
N SER A 212 -15.97 9.02 11.10
CA SER A 212 -15.34 8.04 10.23
C SER A 212 -16.50 7.46 9.44
N GLU A 213 -16.61 7.82 8.17
CA GLU A 213 -17.39 7.01 7.24
C GLU A 213 -16.78 5.61 7.26
N GLU A 214 -17.37 4.73 8.07
CA GLU A 214 -17.26 3.29 7.93
C GLU A 214 -17.77 2.95 6.53
N ARG A 215 -16.88 3.03 5.54
CA ARG A 215 -17.03 2.22 4.33
C ARG A 215 -16.90 0.79 4.83
N GLU A 216 -18.03 0.22 5.25
CA GLU A 216 -18.15 -1.16 5.69
C GLU A 216 -17.31 -2.02 4.76
N VAL A 217 -16.28 -2.65 5.33
CA VAL A 217 -15.65 -3.82 4.71
C VAL A 217 -16.80 -4.76 4.45
N ARG A 218 -17.24 -4.83 3.20
CA ARG A 218 -18.27 -5.77 2.78
C ARG A 218 -17.68 -7.13 3.12
N GLU A 219 -18.16 -7.74 4.20
CA GLU A 219 -17.91 -9.15 4.45
C GLU A 219 -18.29 -9.86 3.16
N GLU A 220 -17.29 -10.51 2.54
CA GLU A 220 -17.44 -11.33 1.36
C GLU A 220 -18.45 -12.42 1.67
N LYS A 221 -19.73 -12.13 1.40
CA LYS A 221 -20.73 -13.15 1.18
C LYS A 221 -20.20 -13.95 -0.01
N GLY A 222 -19.69 -15.15 0.28
CA GLY A 222 -18.98 -16.02 -0.66
C GLY A 222 -19.43 -15.79 -2.09
N GLU A 223 -18.60 -15.07 -2.84
CA GLU A 223 -18.89 -14.80 -4.24
C GLU A 223 -18.90 -16.15 -4.96
N GLU A 224 -20.03 -16.48 -5.57
CA GLU A 224 -20.10 -17.65 -6.46
C GLU A 224 -19.15 -17.40 -7.62
N ILE A 225 -18.01 -18.10 -7.61
CA ILE A 225 -17.02 -18.02 -8.68
C ILE A 225 -17.69 -18.41 -10.00
N PRO A 226 -17.72 -17.53 -11.01
CA PRO A 226 -18.26 -17.87 -12.32
C PRO A 226 -17.56 -19.10 -12.90
N GLU A 227 -18.27 -19.97 -13.61
CA GLU A 227 -17.68 -21.18 -14.23
C GLU A 227 -16.51 -20.87 -15.19
N ASN A 228 -16.45 -19.64 -15.73
CA ASN A 228 -15.39 -19.14 -16.62
C ASN A 228 -14.48 -18.11 -15.95
N ALA A 229 -14.38 -18.12 -14.61
CA ALA A 229 -13.47 -17.24 -13.88
C ALA A 229 -12.00 -17.48 -14.28
N ASN A 230 -11.22 -16.39 -14.30
CA ASN A 230 -9.77 -16.42 -14.47
C ASN A 230 -9.31 -17.03 -15.82
N THR A 231 -10.08 -16.85 -16.89
CA THR A 231 -9.72 -17.34 -18.24
C THR A 231 -8.75 -16.42 -18.98
N GLU A 232 -8.50 -15.24 -18.43
CA GLU A 232 -7.52 -14.28 -18.93
C GLU A 232 -6.12 -14.86 -18.93
N LYS A 233 -5.30 -14.39 -19.87
CA LYS A 233 -3.91 -14.82 -19.99
C LYS A 233 -2.97 -13.85 -19.30
N ILE A 234 -2.00 -14.40 -18.57
CA ILE A 234 -0.95 -13.64 -17.90
C ILE A 234 0.42 -14.03 -18.45
N SER A 235 1.23 -13.01 -18.75
CA SER A 235 2.61 -13.19 -19.22
C SER A 235 3.59 -13.22 -18.05
N MET A 236 4.78 -13.74 -18.29
CA MET A 236 5.87 -13.69 -17.30
C MET A 236 6.23 -12.25 -16.92
N GLU A 237 6.19 -11.31 -17.88
CA GLU A 237 6.46 -9.89 -17.60
C GLU A 237 5.42 -9.30 -16.62
N THR A 238 4.14 -9.63 -16.82
CA THR A 238 3.06 -9.20 -15.92
C THR A 238 3.24 -9.80 -14.52
N LEU A 239 3.65 -11.06 -14.40
CA LEU A 239 3.92 -11.67 -13.10
C LEU A 239 5.10 -11.04 -12.38
N LEU A 240 6.19 -10.78 -13.09
CA LEU A 240 7.36 -10.08 -12.52
C LEU A 240 7.04 -8.65 -12.07
N ARG A 241 6.02 -8.04 -12.69
CA ARG A 241 5.50 -6.72 -12.32
C ARG A 241 4.67 -6.77 -11.04
N VAL A 242 3.87 -7.83 -10.85
CA VAL A 242 3.07 -8.06 -9.63
C VAL A 242 3.97 -8.51 -8.48
N PHE A 243 4.78 -9.53 -8.68
CA PHE A 243 5.71 -10.05 -7.69
C PHE A 243 7.08 -9.41 -7.89
N ARG A 244 7.25 -8.23 -7.31
CA ARG A 244 8.51 -7.51 -7.35
C ARG A 244 9.49 -8.23 -6.44
N GLY A 245 10.48 -8.91 -7.02
CA GLY A 245 11.60 -9.42 -6.26
C GLY A 245 12.46 -8.24 -5.81
N GLY A 246 12.72 -8.11 -4.51
CA GLY A 246 13.82 -7.29 -4.03
C GLY A 246 15.17 -7.88 -4.44
N ASN A 247 16.17 -7.01 -4.58
CA ASN A 247 17.44 -7.33 -5.24
C ASN A 247 18.36 -8.17 -4.36
N ASP A 248 18.97 -9.20 -4.93
CA ASP A 248 20.27 -9.68 -4.44
C ASP A 248 21.35 -8.81 -5.09
N ALA A 249 21.85 -7.80 -4.38
CA ALA A 249 22.99 -7.05 -4.86
C ALA A 249 24.25 -7.88 -4.63
N GLN A 250 24.77 -8.51 -5.67
CA GLN A 250 26.17 -8.94 -5.71
C GLN A 250 27.06 -7.69 -5.59
N ASP A 251 27.63 -7.51 -4.39
CA ASP A 251 28.78 -6.66 -4.05
C ASP A 251 28.55 -5.12 -4.05
N PRO A 252 28.59 -4.46 -2.87
CA PRO A 252 28.45 -3.00 -2.75
C PRO A 252 29.64 -2.20 -3.30
N ASN A 253 30.70 -2.85 -3.82
CA ASN A 253 31.91 -2.16 -4.27
C ASN A 253 32.06 -1.93 -5.78
N ARG A 254 31.04 -2.18 -6.61
CA ARG A 254 31.19 -1.99 -8.06
C ARG A 254 30.34 -0.84 -8.60
N PHE A 255 30.93 0.35 -8.60
CA PHE A 255 30.53 1.44 -9.50
C PHE A 255 30.52 0.91 -10.95
N SER A 256 29.34 0.60 -11.48
CA SER A 256 29.10 0.25 -12.87
C SER A 256 27.64 0.51 -13.19
N SER A 257 27.41 1.57 -13.95
CA SER A 257 26.18 1.83 -14.68
C SER A 257 25.63 0.54 -15.33
N GLN A 258 24.34 0.25 -15.08
CA GLN A 258 23.56 -0.93 -15.49
C GLN A 258 23.44 -2.03 -14.42
N LEU A 259 22.74 -1.71 -13.33
CA LEU A 259 22.01 -2.71 -12.55
C LEU A 259 20.92 -3.30 -13.48
N LYS A 260 21.24 -4.35 -14.24
CA LYS A 260 20.21 -5.25 -14.74
C LYS A 260 19.69 -6.00 -13.53
N MET A 261 18.56 -5.51 -13.03
CA MET A 261 17.88 -6.00 -11.85
C MET A 261 17.27 -7.36 -12.17
N GLU A 262 17.87 -8.44 -11.66
CA GLU A 262 17.28 -9.77 -11.72
C GLU A 262 16.29 -9.92 -10.57
N ASN A 263 15.01 -10.02 -10.90
CA ASN A 263 13.97 -10.34 -9.94
C ASN A 263 14.21 -11.76 -9.40
N ILE A 264 14.27 -11.92 -8.08
CA ILE A 264 14.56 -13.21 -7.41
C ILE A 264 13.60 -14.35 -7.80
N TYR A 265 12.40 -14.02 -8.29
CA TYR A 265 11.40 -14.99 -8.72
C TYR A 265 11.53 -15.37 -10.19
N ALA A 266 12.39 -14.72 -10.99
CA ALA A 266 12.47 -14.94 -12.44
C ALA A 266 12.73 -16.40 -12.81
N GLU A 267 13.74 -17.03 -12.20
CA GLU A 267 14.05 -18.45 -12.42
C GLU A 267 12.92 -19.39 -11.99
N ASN A 268 12.22 -19.04 -10.90
CA ASN A 268 11.08 -19.85 -10.44
C ASN A 268 9.89 -19.72 -11.39
N PHE A 269 9.61 -18.52 -11.92
CA PHE A 269 8.57 -18.32 -12.92
C PHE A 269 8.90 -19.01 -14.26
N ILE A 270 10.16 -19.05 -14.69
CA ILE A 270 10.56 -19.83 -15.86
C ILE A 270 10.18 -21.31 -15.67
N LYS A 271 10.50 -21.88 -14.50
CA LYS A 271 10.14 -23.27 -14.18
C LYS A 271 8.63 -23.48 -14.15
N VAL A 272 7.87 -22.59 -13.50
CA VAL A 272 6.40 -22.64 -13.47
C VAL A 272 5.81 -22.66 -14.88
N PHE A 273 6.29 -21.79 -15.78
CA PHE A 273 5.79 -21.76 -17.17
C PHE A 273 6.16 -23.03 -17.93
N GLN A 274 7.35 -23.59 -17.69
CA GLN A 274 7.76 -24.87 -18.28
C GLN A 274 6.94 -26.04 -17.75
N ASP A 275 6.66 -26.09 -16.45
CA ASP A 275 5.85 -27.12 -15.79
C ASP A 275 4.38 -27.10 -16.24
N LEU A 276 3.89 -25.93 -16.67
CA LEU A 276 2.56 -25.73 -17.24
C LEU A 276 2.52 -25.88 -18.78
N ASP A 277 3.55 -26.47 -19.38
CA ASP A 277 3.68 -26.71 -20.83
C ASP A 277 3.58 -25.44 -21.70
N ALA A 278 3.91 -24.27 -21.16
CA ALA A 278 3.92 -23.01 -21.90
C ALA A 278 5.13 -22.95 -22.85
N LYS A 279 4.89 -23.27 -24.11
CA LYS A 279 5.92 -23.20 -25.17
C LYS A 279 6.48 -21.78 -25.25
N ASN A 280 7.81 -21.66 -25.26
CA ASN A 280 8.51 -20.37 -25.37
C ASN A 280 8.08 -19.30 -24.35
N LEU A 281 7.59 -19.70 -23.16
CA LEU A 281 7.09 -18.77 -22.13
C LEU A 281 5.88 -17.93 -22.61
N GLU A 282 5.05 -18.50 -23.49
CA GLU A 282 3.77 -17.90 -23.88
C GLU A 282 2.86 -17.62 -22.67
N ALA A 283 1.99 -16.63 -22.80
CA ALA A 283 1.05 -16.27 -21.74
C ALA A 283 0.07 -17.42 -21.44
N ILE A 284 -0.12 -17.71 -20.16
CA ILE A 284 -0.94 -18.83 -19.66
C ILE A 284 -2.20 -18.32 -19.00
N GLU A 285 -3.25 -19.14 -18.98
CA GLU A 285 -4.51 -18.80 -18.30
C GLU A 285 -4.29 -18.69 -16.79
N VAL A 286 -4.87 -17.66 -16.18
CA VAL A 286 -4.74 -17.38 -14.75
C VAL A 286 -5.28 -18.54 -13.92
N ALA A 287 -6.39 -19.16 -14.34
CA ALA A 287 -6.97 -20.34 -13.70
C ALA A 287 -6.00 -21.54 -13.65
N VAL A 288 -5.09 -21.65 -14.63
CA VAL A 288 -4.07 -22.70 -14.65
C VAL A 288 -2.89 -22.31 -13.76
N LEU A 289 -2.43 -21.05 -13.84
CA LEU A 289 -1.36 -20.52 -13.01
C LEU A 289 -1.66 -20.66 -11.51
N LEU A 290 -2.87 -20.27 -11.08
CA LEU A 290 -3.28 -20.27 -9.67
C LEU A 290 -3.38 -21.67 -9.04
N LYS A 291 -3.36 -22.73 -9.85
CA LYS A 291 -3.31 -24.13 -9.39
C LYS A 291 -1.88 -24.61 -9.14
N HIS A 292 -0.87 -23.87 -9.59
CA HIS A 292 0.52 -24.29 -9.46
C HIS A 292 0.97 -24.14 -7.98
N PRO A 293 1.53 -25.19 -7.34
CA PRO A 293 1.88 -25.16 -5.91
C PRO A 293 2.79 -24.00 -5.52
N PHE A 294 3.85 -23.74 -6.30
CA PHE A 294 4.72 -22.59 -6.05
C PHE A 294 3.99 -21.24 -6.07
N ILE A 295 2.97 -21.08 -6.92
CA ILE A 295 2.21 -19.82 -7.00
C ILE A 295 1.31 -19.69 -5.77
N GLN A 296 0.70 -20.77 -5.30
CA GLN A 296 -0.12 -20.76 -4.08
C GLN A 296 0.72 -20.44 -2.84
N ASP A 297 1.89 -21.06 -2.72
CA ASP A 297 2.86 -20.79 -1.65
C ASP A 297 3.35 -19.34 -1.71
N LEU A 298 3.65 -18.85 -2.92
CA LEU A 298 4.07 -17.46 -3.12
C LEU A 298 2.97 -16.49 -2.70
N ILE A 299 1.74 -16.64 -3.18
CA ILE A 299 0.60 -15.78 -2.80
C ILE A 299 0.42 -15.76 -1.27
N SER A 300 0.51 -16.93 -0.63
CA SER A 300 0.31 -17.08 0.82
C SER A 300 1.43 -16.45 1.66
N SER A 301 2.64 -16.35 1.12
CA SER A 301 3.81 -15.81 1.82
C SER A 301 4.21 -14.40 1.42
N TYR A 302 3.60 -13.84 0.36
CA TYR A 302 4.00 -12.57 -0.23
C TYR A 302 3.39 -11.37 0.52
N SER A 303 4.19 -10.75 1.38
CA SER A 303 3.72 -9.68 2.28
C SER A 303 3.74 -8.26 1.70
N ASP A 304 4.26 -8.06 0.48
CA ASP A 304 4.46 -6.71 -0.06
C ASP A 304 3.16 -5.95 -0.33
N TYR A 305 2.06 -6.67 -0.53
CA TYR A 305 0.72 -6.06 -0.66
C TYR A 305 0.00 -5.89 0.68
N ARG A 306 0.65 -6.18 1.80
CA ARG A 306 0.14 -5.78 3.12
C ARG A 306 0.36 -4.29 3.34
N ILE A 307 -0.66 -3.58 3.83
CA ILE A 307 -0.52 -2.19 4.32
C ILE A 307 0.27 -2.22 5.63
N PRO A 308 1.47 -1.61 5.70
CA PRO A 308 2.23 -1.52 6.95
C PRO A 308 1.54 -0.57 7.91
N ASP A 309 1.35 -0.99 9.16
CA ASP A 309 0.85 -0.12 10.22
C ASP A 309 2.01 0.66 10.88
N ILE A 310 2.47 1.70 10.20
CA ILE A 310 3.51 2.58 10.74
C ILE A 310 2.94 3.62 11.72
N LYS A 311 1.62 3.84 11.71
CA LYS A 311 1.00 4.88 12.56
C LYS A 311 1.15 4.55 14.02
N MET A 312 1.06 3.26 14.38
CA MET A 312 1.32 2.80 15.74
C MET A 312 2.71 3.20 16.25
N ILE A 313 3.73 3.20 15.40
CA ILE A 313 5.08 3.64 15.77
C ILE A 313 5.13 5.17 15.87
N LEU A 314 4.60 5.85 14.85
CA LEU A 314 4.63 7.32 14.77
C LEU A 314 3.78 8.03 15.83
N GLN A 315 2.79 7.36 16.42
CA GLN A 315 1.91 7.89 17.48
C GLN A 315 2.36 7.48 18.89
N ARG A 316 3.14 6.41 19.06
CA ARG A 316 3.74 6.05 20.38
C ARG A 316 4.63 7.16 20.92
N SER A 317 5.33 7.87 20.04
CA SER A 317 6.16 9.03 20.42
C SER A 317 5.33 10.21 20.96
N GLU A 318 4.03 10.31 20.63
CA GLU A 318 3.14 11.35 21.16
C GLU A 318 2.70 11.05 22.61
N HIS A 319 2.46 9.78 22.94
CA HIS A 319 1.94 9.37 24.26
C HIS A 319 2.98 9.42 25.39
N VAL A 320 4.27 9.32 25.08
CA VAL A 320 5.33 9.42 26.11
C VAL A 320 5.33 10.80 26.80
N GLN A 321 4.74 11.84 26.21
CA GLN A 321 4.67 13.18 26.80
C GLN A 321 3.32 13.58 27.42
N GLY A 322 2.23 12.84 27.18
CA GLY A 322 0.94 13.13 27.82
C GLY A 322 0.95 12.91 29.35
N SER A 323 1.91 12.12 29.87
CA SER A 323 2.00 11.76 31.28
C SER A 323 2.94 12.65 32.12
N ASP A 324 3.80 13.45 31.49
CA ASP A 324 4.87 14.18 32.21
C ASP A 324 4.59 15.70 32.36
N GLY A 325 3.43 16.17 31.89
CA GLY A 325 3.02 17.59 31.96
C GLY A 325 2.37 18.04 33.29
N GLU A 326 1.87 17.13 34.12
CA GLU A 326 1.17 17.49 35.37
C GLU A 326 2.04 17.29 36.61
N ARG A 327 3.11 18.09 36.74
CA ARG A 327 3.70 18.41 38.06
C ARG A 327 4.54 19.68 38.00
N SER A 328 3.86 20.80 37.82
CA SER A 328 4.43 22.10 38.21
C SER A 328 4.32 22.25 39.73
N PRO A 329 5.43 22.41 40.49
CA PRO A 329 5.34 22.80 41.89
C PRO A 329 5.01 24.29 41.98
N SER A 330 3.83 24.59 42.49
CA SER A 330 3.37 25.93 42.80
C SER A 330 4.37 26.66 43.69
N ARG A 331 4.91 27.77 43.19
CA ARG A 331 5.56 28.83 43.98
C ARG A 331 4.54 29.37 44.99
N LEU A 332 4.66 28.96 46.25
CA LEU A 332 4.06 29.69 47.37
C LEU A 332 5.09 30.68 47.90
N THR A 333 4.93 31.94 47.48
CA THR A 333 5.38 33.11 48.24
C THR A 333 4.60 33.18 49.56
N GLU A 334 5.27 32.98 50.69
CA GLU A 334 4.80 33.49 51.98
C GLU A 334 5.68 34.67 52.40
N GLU A 335 5.14 35.87 52.20
CA GLU A 335 5.47 37.05 52.98
C GLU A 335 4.54 37.13 54.20
N LYS A 336 5.10 37.70 55.29
CA LYS A 336 4.51 38.13 56.59
C LYS A 336 4.63 37.07 57.70
N LYS A 337 5.18 37.40 58.88
CA LYS A 337 5.24 38.68 59.59
C LYS A 337 6.37 38.68 60.61
#